data_AF-A0A388T8U2-F1
#
_entry.id   AF-A0A388T8U2-F1
#
_cell.length_a   1.000
_cell.length_b   1.000
_cell.length_c   1.000
_cell.angle_alpha   90.00
_cell.angle_beta   90.00
_cell.angle_gamma   90.00
#
_symmetry.space_group_name_H-M   'P 1'
#
loop_
_entity.id
_entity.type
_entity.pdbx_description
1 polymer ?
#
loop_
_entity_poly.entity_id
_entity_poly.type
_entity_poly.pdbx_seq_one_letter_code
_entity_poly.pdbx_strand_id
1 'polypeptide(L)'
;MIIYHGSNIPVEKPQLIRQNRFLDFGSGFYTTTNKEQALSFAEKVVRRRDGQKVVSIYEIDEQKAFAELKVLRFDSANEAWLDFVSQNREGKYTGDVYDMVYGAVANDDVYQTFTLYASGAYTKEQTLEALKIK
;
A
#
# COMPACT_ATOMS: atom_id res chain seq x y z
N MET A 1 9.90 14.45 4.41
CA MET A 1 8.46 14.18 4.63
C MET A 1 8.26 13.38 5.91
N ILE A 2 7.11 13.54 6.57
CA ILE A 2 6.71 12.69 7.70
C ILE A 2 5.83 11.55 7.19
N ILE A 3 6.13 10.33 7.62
CA ILE A 3 5.39 9.11 7.27
C ILE A 3 4.99 8.34 8.53
N TYR A 4 3.85 7.66 8.44
CA TYR A 4 3.20 6.99 9.57
C TYR A 4 3.03 5.50 9.29
N HIS A 5 3.28 4.67 10.30
CA HIS A 5 3.00 3.24 10.28
C HIS A 5 2.07 2.87 11.44
N GLY A 6 0.88 2.36 11.12
CA GLY A 6 -0.06 1.85 12.11
C GLY A 6 0.19 0.38 12.44
N SER A 7 0.28 0.02 13.71
CA SER A 7 0.42 -1.39 14.13
C SER A 7 -0.12 -1.64 15.55
N ASN A 8 0.01 -2.89 16.03
CA ASN A 8 -0.32 -3.28 17.41
C ASN A 8 0.85 -3.12 18.40
N ILE A 9 2.02 -2.66 17.96
CA ILE A 9 3.23 -2.45 18.77
C ILE A 9 4.01 -1.20 18.32
N PRO A 10 4.86 -0.62 19.18
CA PRO A 10 5.86 0.34 18.71
C PRO A 10 6.84 -0.33 17.77
N VAL A 11 7.07 0.28 16.61
CA VAL A 11 8.14 -0.09 15.68
C VAL A 11 9.16 1.04 15.71
N GLU A 12 10.29 0.81 16.36
CA GLU A 12 11.38 1.80 16.44
C GLU A 12 12.31 1.72 15.23
N LYS A 13 12.57 0.49 14.76
CA LYS A 13 13.44 0.20 13.63
C LYS A 13 12.65 -0.58 12.58
N PRO A 14 12.24 0.05 11.46
CA PRO A 14 11.59 -0.63 10.36
C PRO A 14 12.42 -1.82 9.87
N GLN A 15 11.75 -2.94 9.63
CA GLN A 15 12.36 -4.15 9.09
C GLN A 15 11.46 -4.77 8.03
N LEU A 16 12.08 -5.30 6.97
CA LEU A 16 11.38 -6.13 6.00
C LEU A 16 11.19 -7.52 6.59
N ILE A 17 9.96 -7.81 7.01
CA ILE A 17 9.57 -9.12 7.51
C ILE A 17 8.93 -9.95 6.40
N ARG A 18 9.10 -11.27 6.46
CA ARG A 18 8.42 -12.18 5.54
C ARG A 18 6.92 -12.04 5.71
N GLN A 19 6.23 -11.61 4.65
CA GLN A 19 4.78 -11.47 4.69
C GLN A 19 4.09 -12.81 4.52
N ASN A 20 2.87 -12.91 5.08
CA ASN A 20 2.02 -14.11 5.02
C ASN A 20 0.82 -13.93 4.08
N ARG A 21 0.79 -12.83 3.31
CA ARG A 21 -0.27 -12.50 2.35
C ARG A 21 0.29 -11.57 1.27
N PHE A 22 -0.43 -11.50 0.17
CA PHE A 22 -0.16 -10.55 -0.91
C PHE A 22 -0.85 -9.21 -0.63
N LEU A 23 -0.13 -8.11 -0.87
CA LEU A 23 -0.56 -6.73 -0.63
C LEU A 23 -0.39 -5.90 -1.90
N ASP A 24 -0.91 -4.68 -1.91
CA ASP A 24 -0.99 -3.80 -3.08
C ASP A 24 0.36 -3.58 -3.77
N PHE A 25 1.43 -3.43 -2.98
CA PHE A 25 2.78 -3.15 -3.48
C PHE A 25 3.79 -4.27 -3.13
N GLY A 26 3.29 -5.49 -2.92
CA GLY A 26 4.12 -6.65 -2.62
C GLY A 26 4.65 -6.70 -1.18
N SER A 27 5.83 -7.28 -0.99
CA SER A 27 6.44 -7.39 0.34
C SER A 27 7.21 -6.12 0.68
N GLY A 28 6.83 -5.45 1.76
CA GLY A 28 7.46 -4.19 2.15
C GLY A 28 7.11 -3.77 3.57
N PHE A 29 7.74 -2.68 4.02
CA PHE A 29 7.34 -1.94 5.22
C PHE A 29 6.42 -0.78 4.80
N TYR A 30 5.13 -0.92 5.12
CA TYR A 30 4.11 -0.01 4.62
C TYR A 30 3.95 1.22 5.51
N THR A 31 4.03 2.40 4.89
CA THR A 31 3.77 3.69 5.52
C THR A 31 2.80 4.51 4.71
N THR A 32 2.22 5.53 5.33
CA THR A 32 1.35 6.52 4.67
C THR A 32 1.71 7.92 5.13
N THR A 33 1.47 8.93 4.29
CA THR A 33 1.54 10.35 4.68
C THR A 33 0.26 10.80 5.40
N ASN A 34 -0.81 9.99 5.38
CA ASN A 34 -2.06 10.27 6.06
C ASN A 34 -2.09 9.62 7.46
N LYS A 35 -1.97 10.46 8.50
CA LYS A 35 -1.98 10.02 9.91
C LYS A 35 -3.29 9.31 10.31
N GLU A 36 -4.44 9.77 9.83
CA GLU A 36 -5.74 9.18 10.15
C GLU A 36 -5.87 7.78 9.55
N GLN A 37 -5.33 7.58 8.34
CA GLN A 37 -5.26 6.25 7.72
C GLN A 37 -4.40 5.30 8.56
N ALA A 38 -3.23 5.76 9.05
CA ALA A 38 -2.40 4.96 9.95
C ALA A 38 -3.10 4.61 11.27
N LEU A 39 -3.83 5.57 11.86
CA LEU A 39 -4.62 5.34 13.08
C LEU A 39 -5.75 4.32 12.85
N SER A 40 -6.53 4.49 11.79
CA SER A 40 -7.60 3.55 11.41
C SER A 40 -7.06 2.15 11.14
N PHE A 41 -5.90 2.06 10.48
CA PHE A 41 -5.23 0.79 10.25
C PHE A 41 -4.78 0.13 11.57
N ALA A 42 -4.17 0.89 12.49
CA ALA A 42 -3.78 0.38 13.80
C ALA A 42 -4.98 -0.17 14.59
N GLU A 43 -6.15 0.50 14.52
CA GLU A 43 -7.42 0.00 15.09
C GLU A 43 -7.85 -1.33 14.46
N LYS A 44 -7.76 -1.46 13.13
CA LYS A 44 -8.05 -2.72 12.43
C LYS A 44 -7.09 -3.84 12.84
N VAL A 45 -5.81 -3.54 13.15
CA VAL A 45 -4.80 -4.53 13.54
C VAL A 45 -5.05 -5.06 14.97
N VAL A 46 -5.27 -4.18 15.96
CA VAL A 46 -5.47 -4.61 17.36
C VAL A 46 -6.76 -5.39 17.59
N ARG A 47 -7.75 -5.23 16.71
CA ARG A 47 -8.96 -6.10 16.72
C ARG A 47 -8.66 -7.55 16.31
N ARG A 48 -7.51 -7.80 15.68
CA ARG A 48 -7.13 -9.11 15.10
C ARG A 48 -5.90 -9.72 15.79
N ARG A 49 -5.19 -8.95 16.60
CA ARG A 49 -3.91 -9.31 17.23
C ARG A 49 -3.79 -8.65 18.59
N ASP A 50 -3.20 -9.35 19.55
CA ASP A 50 -2.89 -8.79 20.87
C ASP A 50 -1.91 -7.61 20.76
N GLY A 51 -2.04 -6.63 21.65
CA GLY A 51 -1.19 -5.45 21.68
C GLY A 51 -1.98 -4.16 21.89
N GLN A 52 -1.39 -3.03 21.53
CA GLN A 52 -1.96 -1.70 21.71
C GLN A 52 -2.00 -0.93 20.40
N LYS A 53 -2.96 -0.01 20.25
CA LYS A 53 -3.05 0.83 19.07
C LYS A 53 -1.85 1.78 19.04
N VAL A 54 -0.93 1.57 18.10
CA VAL A 54 0.27 2.39 17.98
C VAL A 54 0.43 2.93 16.56
N VAL A 55 0.87 4.18 16.46
CA VAL A 55 1.33 4.79 15.22
C VAL A 55 2.78 5.21 15.41
N SER A 56 3.69 4.51 14.74
CA SER A 56 5.09 4.92 14.64
C SER A 56 5.23 6.04 13.61
N ILE A 57 6.04 7.05 13.92
CA ILE A 57 6.27 8.23 13.09
C ILE A 57 7.74 8.21 12.66
N TYR A 58 7.97 8.41 11.36
CA TYR A 58 9.31 8.53 10.80
C TYR A 58 9.42 9.79 9.98
N GLU A 59 10.63 10.31 9.89
CA GLU A 59 10.99 11.38 8.98
C GLU A 59 11.98 10.85 7.95
N ILE A 60 11.71 11.14 6.68
CA ILE A 60 12.63 10.82 5.58
C ILE A 60 12.95 12.08 4.80
N ASP A 61 14.17 12.18 4.30
CA ASP A 61 14.51 13.18 3.29
C ASP A 61 13.95 12.71 1.94
N GLU A 62 12.87 13.34 1.49
CA GLU A 62 12.19 12.98 0.26
C GLU A 62 13.07 13.21 -0.96
N GLN A 63 13.76 14.36 -1.04
CA GLN A 63 14.57 14.69 -2.22
C GLN A 63 15.70 13.68 -2.36
N LYS A 64 16.37 13.37 -1.25
CA LYS A 64 17.42 12.37 -1.22
C LYS A 64 16.90 10.97 -1.55
N ALA A 65 15.80 10.54 -0.93
CA ALA A 65 15.22 9.22 -1.19
C ALA A 65 14.82 9.04 -2.66
N PHE A 66 14.18 10.05 -3.28
CA PHE A 66 13.76 9.98 -4.67
C PHE A 66 14.93 10.07 -5.66
N ALA A 67 16.08 10.63 -5.26
CA ALA A 67 17.27 10.71 -6.09
C ALA A 67 18.18 9.47 -5.98
N GLU A 68 18.29 8.87 -4.79
CA GLU A 68 19.26 7.79 -4.52
C GLU A 68 18.68 6.38 -4.63
N LEU A 69 17.35 6.22 -4.49
CA LEU A 69 16.69 4.92 -4.50
C LEU A 69 16.11 4.57 -5.86
N LYS A 70 15.94 3.27 -6.14
CA LYS A 70 15.14 2.81 -7.26
C LYS A 70 13.66 2.96 -6.91
N VAL A 71 13.04 4.05 -7.34
CA VAL A 71 11.65 4.40 -7.01
C VAL A 71 10.68 4.06 -8.14
N LEU A 72 9.59 3.35 -7.81
CA LEU A 72 8.40 3.28 -8.65
C LEU A 72 7.35 4.26 -8.11
N ARG A 73 6.94 5.22 -8.94
CA ARG A 73 5.99 6.26 -8.55
C ARG A 73 4.71 6.18 -9.39
N PHE A 74 3.58 6.20 -8.72
CA PHE A 74 2.25 6.32 -9.32
C PHE A 74 1.61 7.62 -8.85
N ASP A 75 1.45 8.59 -9.76
CA ASP A 75 0.80 9.86 -9.46
C ASP A 75 -0.74 9.74 -9.36
N SER A 76 -1.31 8.68 -9.91
CA SER A 76 -2.74 8.38 -9.84
C SER A 76 -3.00 6.87 -9.95
N ALA A 77 -4.21 6.44 -9.58
CA ALA A 77 -4.70 5.07 -9.74
C ALA A 77 -5.04 4.76 -11.22
N ASN A 78 -4.05 4.92 -12.09
CA ASN A 78 -4.16 4.70 -13.53
C ASN A 78 -3.99 3.22 -13.91
N GLU A 79 -3.92 2.94 -15.21
CA GLU A 79 -3.76 1.60 -15.74
C GLU A 79 -2.50 0.87 -15.25
N ALA A 80 -1.35 1.55 -15.25
CA ALA A 80 -0.10 0.97 -14.77
C ALA A 80 -0.16 0.64 -13.28
N TRP A 81 -0.81 1.50 -12.48
CA TRP A 81 -1.06 1.25 -11.07
C TRP A 81 -1.98 0.05 -10.87
N LEU A 82 -3.08 -0.03 -11.63
CA LEU A 82 -4.03 -1.15 -11.57
C LEU A 82 -3.34 -2.48 -11.89
N ASP A 83 -2.53 -2.52 -12.95
CA ASP A 83 -1.79 -3.71 -13.35
C ASP A 83 -0.79 -4.14 -12.27
N PHE A 84 -0.06 -3.18 -11.71
CA PHE A 84 0.92 -3.45 -10.66
C PHE A 84 0.25 -3.98 -9.39
N VAL A 85 -0.83 -3.34 -8.93
CA VAL A 85 -1.56 -3.75 -7.72
C VAL A 85 -2.22 -5.12 -7.91
N SER A 86 -2.84 -5.37 -9.07
CA SER A 86 -3.48 -6.65 -9.37
C SER A 86 -2.47 -7.79 -9.37
N GLN A 87 -1.33 -7.62 -10.07
CA GLN A 87 -0.27 -8.63 -10.11
C GLN A 87 0.32 -8.90 -8.73
N ASN A 88 0.54 -7.86 -7.91
CA ASN A 88 1.06 -8.04 -6.57
C ASN A 88 0.07 -8.80 -5.68
N ARG A 89 -1.23 -8.44 -5.71
CA ARG A 89 -2.29 -9.12 -4.93
C ARG A 89 -2.52 -10.57 -5.35
N GLU A 90 -2.30 -10.89 -6.62
CA GLU A 90 -2.37 -12.26 -7.13
C GLU A 90 -1.08 -13.06 -6.91
N GLY A 91 -0.02 -12.43 -6.41
CA GLY A 91 1.29 -13.09 -6.24
C GLY A 91 1.98 -13.40 -7.57
N LYS A 92 1.62 -12.71 -8.66
CA LYS A 92 2.12 -12.94 -10.02
C LYS A 92 3.16 -11.90 -10.46
N TYR A 93 3.40 -10.87 -9.66
CA TYR A 93 4.39 -9.86 -10.01
C TYR A 93 5.80 -10.44 -10.02
N THR A 94 6.44 -10.46 -11.19
CA THR A 94 7.83 -10.92 -11.39
C THR A 94 8.72 -9.83 -12.02
N GLY A 95 8.29 -8.58 -11.93
CA GLY A 95 9.02 -7.45 -12.48
C GLY A 95 10.19 -7.00 -11.60
N ASP A 96 10.60 -5.77 -11.82
CA ASP A 96 11.69 -5.14 -11.09
C ASP A 96 11.43 -5.06 -9.58
N VAL A 97 12.50 -5.27 -8.80
CA VAL A 97 12.51 -4.94 -7.39
C VAL A 97 12.80 -3.44 -7.24
N TYR A 98 12.01 -2.77 -6.40
CA TYR A 98 12.15 -1.35 -6.09
C TYR A 98 12.48 -1.18 -4.61
N ASP A 99 13.31 -0.20 -4.29
CA ASP A 99 13.61 0.18 -2.91
C ASP A 99 12.42 0.93 -2.29
N MET A 100 11.68 1.67 -3.12
CA MET A 100 10.49 2.41 -2.71
C MET A 100 9.41 2.36 -3.79
N VAL A 101 8.18 2.08 -3.38
CA VAL A 101 6.98 2.26 -4.22
C VAL A 101 6.13 3.34 -3.57
N TYR A 102 5.82 4.39 -4.33
CA TYR A 102 5.05 5.54 -3.86
C TYR A 102 3.80 5.73 -4.73
N GLY A 103 2.63 5.74 -4.10
CA GLY A 103 1.37 5.94 -4.80
C GLY A 103 0.17 5.75 -3.89
N ALA A 104 -1.02 5.98 -4.43
CA ALA A 104 -2.27 5.72 -3.72
C ALA A 104 -2.38 4.24 -3.33
N VAL A 105 -2.89 3.98 -2.12
CA VAL A 105 -3.22 2.64 -1.63
C VAL A 105 -4.73 2.46 -1.72
N ALA A 106 -5.20 1.26 -2.05
CA ALA A 106 -6.63 0.97 -2.11
C ALA A 106 -7.31 1.23 -0.76
N ASN A 107 -8.33 2.08 -0.73
CA ASN A 107 -9.29 2.14 0.38
C ASN A 107 -10.34 1.01 0.26
N ASP A 108 -11.27 0.91 1.21
CA ASP A 108 -12.28 -0.16 1.25
C ASP A 108 -13.14 -0.17 -0.04
N ASP A 109 -13.44 1.02 -0.56
CA ASP A 109 -14.14 1.27 -1.81
C ASP A 109 -13.39 0.77 -3.05
N VAL A 110 -12.08 1.03 -3.12
CA VAL A 110 -11.21 0.51 -4.18
C VAL A 110 -11.06 -1.00 -4.04
N TYR A 111 -11.00 -1.54 -2.82
CA TYR A 111 -10.94 -2.98 -2.59
C TYR A 111 -12.12 -3.74 -3.19
N GLN A 112 -13.34 -3.20 -3.10
CA GLN A 112 -14.51 -3.78 -3.76
C GLN A 112 -14.35 -3.80 -5.28
N THR A 113 -13.90 -2.69 -5.87
CA THR A 113 -13.61 -2.62 -7.32
C THR A 113 -12.58 -3.67 -7.74
N PHE A 114 -11.51 -3.86 -6.97
CA PHE A 114 -10.52 -4.93 -7.23
C PHE A 114 -11.11 -6.32 -7.13
N THR A 115 -12.03 -6.56 -6.19
CA THR A 115 -12.67 -7.87 -6.04
C THR A 115 -13.52 -8.20 -7.27
N LEU A 116 -14.23 -7.22 -7.83
CA LEU A 116 -15.00 -7.36 -9.06
C LEU A 116 -14.11 -7.56 -10.29
N TYR A 117 -12.98 -6.86 -10.35
CA TYR A 117 -12.01 -7.04 -11.44
C TYR A 117 -11.38 -8.44 -11.37
N ALA A 118 -10.91 -8.86 -10.20
CA ALA A 118 -10.26 -10.16 -10.00
C ALA A 118 -11.20 -11.35 -10.23
N SER A 119 -12.52 -11.18 -10.02
CA SER A 119 -13.51 -12.22 -10.33
C SER A 119 -13.92 -12.25 -11.81
N GLY A 120 -13.42 -11.33 -12.64
CA GLY A 120 -13.81 -11.15 -14.03
C GLY A 120 -15.18 -10.48 -14.22
N ALA A 121 -15.81 -10.00 -13.15
CA ALA A 121 -17.09 -9.28 -13.23
C ALA A 121 -16.93 -7.89 -13.86
N TYR A 122 -15.78 -7.24 -13.66
CA TYR A 122 -15.40 -6.00 -14.35
C TYR A 122 -14.31 -6.25 -15.40
N THR A 123 -14.42 -5.58 -16.54
CA THR A 123 -13.29 -5.43 -17.46
C THR A 123 -12.27 -4.43 -16.91
N LYS A 124 -11.10 -4.35 -17.55
CA LYS A 124 -10.07 -3.37 -17.18
C LYS A 124 -10.58 -1.94 -17.35
N GLU A 125 -11.29 -1.67 -18.43
CA GLU A 125 -11.87 -0.36 -18.75
C GLU A 125 -12.93 0.05 -17.71
N GLN A 126 -13.82 -0.88 -17.35
CA GLN A 126 -14.83 -0.65 -16.29
C GLN A 126 -14.19 -0.38 -14.94
N THR A 127 -13.12 -1.11 -14.63
CA THR A 127 -12.34 -0.94 -13.40
C THR A 127 -11.70 0.43 -13.36
N LEU A 128 -11.03 0.86 -14.44
CA LEU A 128 -10.40 2.18 -14.54
C LEU A 128 -11.42 3.31 -14.42
N GLU A 129 -12.59 3.17 -15.03
CA GLU A 129 -13.66 4.17 -14.90
C GLU A 129 -14.18 4.26 -13.46
N ALA A 130 -14.39 3.12 -12.79
CA ALA A 130 -14.80 3.09 -11.40
C ALA A 130 -13.74 3.66 -10.42
N LEU A 131 -12.46 3.68 -10.82
CA LEU A 131 -11.37 4.29 -10.06
C LEU A 131 -11.29 5.81 -10.21
N LYS A 132 -11.79 6.39 -11.30
CA LYS A 132 -11.82 7.85 -11.52
C LYS A 132 -12.90 8.56 -10.69
N ILE A 133 -13.98 7.85 -10.38
CA ILE A 133 -15.11 8.37 -9.62
C ILE A 133 -14.80 8.17 -8.14
N LYS A 134 -13.93 9.01 -7.55
CA LYS A 134 -13.67 9.11 -6.10
C LYS A 134 -12.82 10.33 -5.75
#